data_AF-A0AAU3UIB3-F1
#
_entry.id   AF-A0AAU3UIB3-F1
#
_cell.length_a   1.000
_cell.length_b   1.000
_cell.length_c   1.000
_cell.angle_alpha   90.00
_cell.angle_beta   90.00
_cell.angle_gamma   90.00
#
_symmetry.space_group_name_H-M   'P 1'
#
loop_
_entity.id
_entity.type
_entity.pdbx_description
1 polymer ?
#
loop_
_entity_poly.entity_id
_entity_poly.type
_entity_poly.pdbx_seq_one_letter_code
_entity_poly.pdbx_strand_id
1 'polypeptide(L)'
;MGPDRQEETPVQAALEAAHEEFDDELVREVVLARRRIDNVVLAALTLGAELLDHDSERATAMRAAQILEQHAVDEAEVARDPRAALRQDMIRDRERARRLGLSREAGHAESAAEHRRRKQTELLCEVRADLLEVISAGRRLRYDNTAFADSIAQGLCAATDKLVIGADMETYRAWQRGMVLKIIEEPTADGGPPRVMATVDAGPGREPLTVEWDSPERRLALVARMARAGVSPVIICDRLLADLSVSSPLRYSVR
;
A
#
# COMPACT_ATOMS: atom_id res chain seq x y z
N MET A 1 -5.20 -53.26 -27.31
CA MET A 1 -4.18 -52.91 -26.30
C MET A 1 -2.92 -52.48 -27.05
N GLY A 2 -2.95 -51.30 -27.65
CA GLY A 2 -1.77 -50.64 -28.20
C GLY A 2 -1.55 -49.37 -27.39
N PRO A 3 -0.32 -49.04 -26.96
CA PRO A 3 -0.04 -47.75 -26.38
C PRO A 3 0.15 -46.76 -27.56
N ASP A 4 -0.80 -45.85 -27.73
CA ASP A 4 -0.64 -44.70 -28.62
C ASP A 4 0.46 -43.81 -28.02
N ARG A 5 1.67 -43.92 -28.57
CA ARG A 5 2.69 -42.89 -28.46
C ARG A 5 2.20 -41.72 -29.32
N GLN A 6 1.72 -40.67 -28.67
CA GLN A 6 1.50 -39.39 -29.32
C GLN A 6 2.85 -38.89 -29.85
N GLU A 7 3.02 -38.96 -31.17
CA GLU A 7 4.09 -38.25 -31.87
C GLU A 7 3.78 -36.75 -31.78
N GLU A 8 4.48 -36.04 -30.89
CA GLU A 8 4.49 -34.58 -30.85
C GLU A 8 4.90 -34.06 -32.23
N THR A 9 3.98 -33.39 -32.92
CA THR A 9 4.24 -32.89 -34.27
C THR A 9 5.37 -31.84 -34.24
N PRO A 10 6.28 -31.84 -35.24
CA PRO A 10 7.44 -30.93 -35.27
C PRO A 10 7.09 -29.44 -35.27
N VAL A 11 5.83 -29.11 -35.60
CA VAL A 11 5.30 -27.74 -35.54
C VAL A 11 5.02 -27.30 -34.09
N GLN A 12 4.58 -28.22 -33.24
CA GLN A 12 4.27 -27.95 -31.84
C GLN A 12 5.56 -27.73 -31.02
N ALA A 13 6.59 -28.54 -31.27
CA ALA A 13 7.91 -28.35 -30.68
C ALA A 13 8.59 -27.02 -31.10
N ALA A 14 8.36 -26.57 -32.34
CA ALA A 14 8.90 -25.29 -32.81
C ALA A 14 8.18 -24.07 -32.18
N LEU A 15 6.88 -24.18 -31.94
CA LEU A 15 6.09 -23.16 -31.23
C LEU A 15 6.48 -23.07 -29.75
N GLU A 16 6.69 -24.20 -29.09
CA GLU A 16 7.14 -24.25 -27.70
C GLU A 16 8.55 -23.66 -27.55
N ALA A 17 9.48 -24.00 -28.45
CA ALA A 17 10.82 -23.40 -28.46
C ALA A 17 10.80 -21.87 -28.68
N ALA A 18 9.93 -21.38 -29.56
CA ALA A 18 9.79 -19.94 -29.82
C ALA A 18 9.17 -19.19 -28.62
N HIS A 19 8.22 -19.80 -27.91
CA HIS A 19 7.68 -19.23 -26.67
C HIS A 19 8.72 -19.22 -25.55
N GLU A 20 9.52 -20.28 -25.40
CA GLU A 20 10.59 -20.33 -24.41
C GLU A 20 11.68 -19.28 -24.67
N GLU A 21 12.04 -19.06 -25.93
CA GLU A 21 13.00 -18.01 -26.32
C GLU A 21 12.48 -16.60 -25.99
N PHE A 22 11.19 -16.35 -26.26
CA PHE A 22 10.55 -15.08 -25.92
C PHE A 22 10.47 -14.85 -24.41
N ASP A 23 10.14 -15.88 -23.64
CA ASP A 23 10.09 -15.82 -22.18
C ASP A 23 11.47 -15.53 -21.58
N ASP A 24 12.53 -16.13 -22.12
CA ASP A 24 13.90 -15.89 -21.67
C ASP A 24 14.39 -14.48 -22.03
N GLU A 25 14.01 -13.96 -23.19
CA GLU A 25 14.28 -12.57 -23.58
C GLU A 25 13.55 -11.57 -22.66
N LEU A 26 12.28 -11.84 -22.34
CA LEU A 26 11.52 -11.02 -21.41
C LEU A 26 12.14 -11.04 -20.00
N VAL A 27 12.51 -12.22 -19.50
CA VAL A 27 13.17 -12.34 -18.19
C VAL A 27 14.50 -11.58 -18.20
N ARG A 28 15.29 -11.67 -19.27
CA ARG A 28 16.55 -10.94 -19.42
C ARG A 28 16.34 -9.44 -19.32
N GLU A 29 15.40 -8.88 -20.07
CA GLU A 29 15.11 -7.44 -20.07
C GLU A 29 14.66 -6.95 -18.69
N VAL A 30 13.79 -7.71 -18.03
CA VAL A 30 13.32 -7.38 -16.67
C VAL A 30 14.47 -7.38 -15.66
N VAL A 31 15.34 -8.40 -15.70
CA VAL A 31 16.51 -8.50 -14.82
C VAL A 31 17.49 -7.34 -15.07
N LEU A 32 17.79 -7.03 -16.34
CA LEU A 32 18.70 -5.94 -16.70
C LEU A 32 18.15 -4.58 -16.27
N ALA A 33 16.89 -4.29 -16.60
CA ALA A 33 16.24 -3.03 -16.22
C ALA A 33 16.28 -2.84 -14.69
N ARG A 34 15.97 -3.90 -13.95
CA ARG A 34 15.98 -3.89 -12.50
C ARG A 34 17.38 -3.64 -11.92
N ARG A 35 18.38 -4.42 -12.34
CA ARG A 35 19.76 -4.28 -11.86
C ARG A 35 20.32 -2.89 -12.19
N ARG A 36 20.02 -2.34 -13.37
CA ARG A 36 20.43 -0.99 -13.76
C ARG A 36 19.85 0.07 -12.82
N ILE A 37 18.56 -0.02 -12.48
CA ILE A 37 17.92 0.91 -11.53
C ILE A 37 18.55 0.78 -10.13
N ASP A 38 18.65 -0.44 -9.59
CA ASP A 38 19.18 -0.67 -8.25
C ASP A 38 20.63 -0.18 -8.13
N ASN A 39 21.46 -0.43 -9.14
CA ASN A 39 22.85 -0.01 -9.15
C ASN A 39 23.02 1.50 -9.30
N VAL A 40 22.18 2.18 -10.08
CA VAL A 40 22.19 3.65 -10.16
C VAL A 40 21.81 4.27 -8.82
N VAL A 41 20.81 3.71 -8.12
CA VAL A 41 20.43 4.17 -6.78
C VAL A 41 21.58 3.97 -5.79
N LEU A 42 22.23 2.80 -5.80
CA LEU A 42 23.39 2.54 -4.95
C LEU A 42 24.55 3.50 -5.26
N ALA A 43 24.85 3.73 -6.53
CA ALA A 43 25.87 4.69 -6.95
C ALA A 43 25.56 6.11 -6.45
N ALA A 44 24.31 6.55 -6.55
CA ALA A 44 23.88 7.85 -6.04
C ALA A 44 24.01 7.96 -4.52
N LEU A 45 23.65 6.92 -3.78
CA LEU A 45 23.80 6.87 -2.31
C LEU A 45 25.27 6.87 -1.88
N THR A 46 26.11 6.07 -2.55
CA THR A 46 27.57 6.05 -2.30
C THR A 46 28.18 7.42 -2.55
N LEU A 47 27.84 8.06 -3.68
CA LEU A 47 28.30 9.41 -3.99
C LEU A 47 27.81 10.42 -2.94
N GLY A 48 26.53 10.36 -2.54
CA GLY A 48 25.99 11.23 -1.50
C GLY A 48 26.69 11.08 -0.14
N ALA A 49 27.07 9.86 0.22
CA ALA A 49 27.82 9.58 1.45
C ALA A 49 29.27 10.10 1.39
N GLU A 50 29.93 9.98 0.23
CA GLU A 50 31.30 10.48 0.05
C GLU A 50 31.36 12.00 -0.09
N LEU A 51 30.29 12.62 -0.56
CA LEU A 51 30.21 14.08 -0.74
C LEU A 51 30.09 14.88 0.56
N LEU A 52 29.88 14.21 1.71
CA LEU A 52 29.77 14.89 3.00
C LEU A 52 31.07 15.59 3.44
N ASP A 53 32.20 15.39 2.75
CA ASP A 53 33.52 15.94 3.08
C ASP A 53 34.28 16.60 1.89
N HIS A 54 33.62 16.96 0.78
CA HIS A 54 34.32 17.39 -0.46
C HIS A 54 33.87 18.75 -1.01
N ASP A 55 34.80 19.71 -1.14
CA ASP A 55 34.55 21.08 -1.63
C ASP A 55 34.84 21.31 -3.14
N SER A 56 35.40 20.31 -3.84
CA SER A 56 35.86 20.48 -5.23
C SER A 56 34.99 19.75 -6.25
N GLU A 57 34.30 20.52 -7.10
CA GLU A 57 33.39 20.04 -8.15
C GLU A 57 34.05 19.04 -9.14
N ARG A 58 35.31 19.29 -9.54
CA ARG A 58 36.03 18.42 -10.47
C ARG A 58 36.41 17.08 -9.83
N ALA A 59 36.74 17.09 -8.54
CA ALA A 59 37.05 15.87 -7.79
C ALA A 59 35.78 15.03 -7.61
N THR A 60 34.66 15.69 -7.29
CA THR A 60 33.32 15.09 -7.21
C THR A 60 32.90 14.44 -8.52
N ALA A 61 33.05 15.13 -9.66
CA ALA A 61 32.65 14.59 -10.96
C ALA A 61 33.47 13.35 -11.36
N MET A 62 34.79 13.38 -11.16
CA MET A 62 35.65 12.21 -11.39
C MET A 62 35.28 11.04 -10.48
N ARG A 63 34.96 11.35 -9.21
CA ARG A 63 34.58 10.32 -8.25
C ARG A 63 33.23 9.71 -8.58
N ALA A 64 32.25 10.51 -8.97
CA ALA A 64 30.96 10.05 -9.46
C ALA A 64 31.10 9.09 -10.64
N ALA A 65 31.99 9.39 -11.60
CA ALA A 65 32.26 8.51 -12.74
C ALA A 65 32.83 7.16 -12.31
N GLN A 66 33.79 7.14 -11.37
CA GLN A 66 34.36 5.90 -10.83
C GLN A 66 33.31 5.05 -10.10
N ILE A 67 32.43 5.69 -9.31
CA ILE A 67 31.36 5.00 -8.59
C ILE A 67 30.37 4.39 -9.59
N LEU A 68 29.98 5.13 -10.63
CA LEU A 68 29.09 4.60 -11.66
C LEU A 68 29.70 3.38 -12.39
N GLU A 69 31.00 3.41 -12.67
CA GLU A 69 31.71 2.27 -13.29
C GLU A 69 31.75 1.05 -12.37
N GLN A 70 31.99 1.24 -11.07
CA GLN A 70 31.96 0.16 -10.06
C GLN A 70 30.58 -0.49 -9.91
N HIS A 71 29.52 0.27 -10.21
CA HIS A 71 28.14 -0.20 -10.17
C HIS A 71 27.59 -0.56 -11.57
N ALA A 72 28.42 -0.68 -12.61
CA ALA A 72 27.96 -1.13 -13.92
C ALA A 72 27.40 -2.56 -13.86
N VAL A 73 26.31 -2.81 -14.58
CA VAL A 73 25.72 -4.15 -14.67
C VAL A 73 26.51 -5.00 -15.67
N ASP A 74 26.94 -6.20 -15.27
CA ASP A 74 27.49 -7.19 -16.20
C ASP A 74 26.35 -7.80 -17.03
N GLU A 75 26.10 -7.22 -18.19
CA GLU A 75 25.04 -7.68 -19.09
C GLU A 75 25.35 -9.04 -19.72
N ALA A 76 26.62 -9.42 -19.81
CA ALA A 76 27.06 -10.71 -20.35
C ALA A 76 26.78 -11.85 -19.34
N GLU A 77 26.84 -11.57 -18.04
CA GLU A 77 26.39 -12.51 -17.01
C GLU A 77 24.90 -12.82 -17.16
N VAL A 78 24.06 -11.79 -17.29
CA VAL A 78 22.60 -11.94 -17.39
C VAL A 78 22.19 -12.59 -18.71
N ALA A 79 22.86 -12.26 -19.81
CA ALA A 79 22.60 -12.87 -21.12
C ALA A 79 22.90 -14.37 -21.17
N ARG A 80 23.79 -14.88 -20.30
CA ARG A 80 24.17 -16.30 -20.27
C ARG A 80 23.11 -17.18 -19.59
N ASP A 81 22.48 -16.70 -18.52
CA ASP A 81 21.39 -17.39 -17.82
C ASP A 81 20.46 -16.40 -17.10
N PRO A 82 19.44 -15.86 -17.80
CA PRO A 82 18.51 -14.88 -17.24
C PRO A 82 17.73 -15.41 -16.04
N ARG A 83 17.35 -16.69 -16.07
CA ARG A 83 16.56 -17.34 -15.00
C ARG A 83 17.39 -17.53 -13.74
N ALA A 84 18.67 -17.90 -13.86
CA ALA A 84 19.56 -17.96 -12.69
C ALA A 84 19.81 -16.57 -12.11
N ALA A 85 20.02 -15.56 -12.95
CA ALA A 85 20.18 -14.17 -12.51
C ALA A 85 18.94 -13.70 -11.72
N LEU A 86 17.73 -13.98 -12.22
CA LEU A 86 16.48 -13.68 -11.53
C LEU A 86 16.37 -14.41 -10.19
N ARG A 87 16.68 -15.71 -10.14
CA ARG A 87 16.64 -16.49 -8.88
C ARG A 87 17.59 -15.92 -7.83
N GLN A 88 18.80 -15.53 -8.23
CA GLN A 88 19.77 -14.91 -7.33
C GLN A 88 19.27 -13.56 -6.81
N ASP A 89 18.70 -12.73 -7.69
CA ASP A 89 18.14 -11.43 -7.30
C ASP A 89 17.00 -11.60 -6.29
N MET A 90 16.10 -12.58 -6.50
CA MET A 90 15.06 -12.92 -5.54
C MET A 90 15.61 -13.42 -4.19
N ILE A 91 16.72 -14.16 -4.17
CA ILE A 91 17.35 -14.59 -2.92
C ILE A 91 17.90 -13.37 -2.17
N ARG A 92 18.63 -12.49 -2.86
CA ARG A 92 19.17 -11.24 -2.29
C ARG A 92 18.06 -10.35 -1.75
N ASP A 93 16.93 -10.27 -2.45
CA ASP A 93 15.76 -9.51 -1.99
C ASP A 93 15.17 -10.08 -0.72
N ARG A 94 15.02 -11.41 -0.64
CA ARG A 94 14.55 -12.07 0.58
C ARG A 94 15.51 -11.82 1.74
N GLU A 95 16.82 -11.91 1.51
CA GLU A 95 17.81 -11.59 2.53
C GLU A 95 17.80 -10.11 2.95
N ARG A 96 17.64 -9.19 1.99
CA ARG A 96 17.49 -7.76 2.25
C ARG A 96 16.22 -7.51 3.05
N ALA A 97 15.09 -8.07 2.64
CA ALA A 97 13.82 -7.96 3.34
C ALA A 97 13.92 -8.55 4.75
N ARG A 98 14.61 -9.68 4.96
CA ARG A 98 14.88 -10.22 6.31
C ARG A 98 15.69 -9.24 7.16
N ARG A 99 16.79 -8.69 6.62
CA ARG A 99 17.61 -7.70 7.34
C ARG A 99 16.86 -6.43 7.69
N LEU A 100 15.92 -6.02 6.84
CA LEU A 100 15.08 -4.83 7.04
C LEU A 100 13.81 -5.11 7.86
N GLY A 101 13.60 -6.35 8.34
CA GLY A 101 12.38 -6.72 9.06
C GLY A 101 11.11 -6.77 8.19
N LEU A 102 11.26 -6.71 6.86
CA LEU A 102 10.17 -6.76 5.88
C LEU A 102 9.77 -8.20 5.49
N SER A 103 10.62 -9.19 5.79
CA SER A 103 10.26 -10.60 5.58
C SER A 103 9.42 -11.10 6.75
N ARG A 104 8.12 -11.18 6.52
CA ARG A 104 7.20 -11.91 7.38
C ARG A 104 7.59 -13.39 7.37
N GLU A 105 8.16 -13.88 8.45
CA GLU A 105 8.34 -15.32 8.63
C GLU A 105 6.95 -15.98 8.59
N ALA A 106 6.75 -16.88 7.64
CA ALA A 106 5.50 -17.60 7.38
C ALA A 106 5.07 -18.56 8.52
N GLY A 107 5.58 -18.37 9.74
CA GLY A 107 5.34 -19.23 10.90
C GLY A 107 4.46 -18.61 11.99
N HIS A 108 4.14 -17.31 11.93
CA HIS A 108 3.20 -16.73 12.89
C HIS A 108 1.78 -16.90 12.38
N ALA A 109 1.07 -17.88 12.96
CA ALA A 109 -0.37 -18.02 12.78
C ALA A 109 -1.02 -16.65 12.94
N GLU A 110 -1.68 -16.20 11.88
CA GLU A 110 -2.26 -14.87 11.83
C GLU A 110 -3.23 -14.71 13.00
N SER A 111 -2.90 -13.80 13.91
CA SER A 111 -3.73 -13.60 15.10
C SER A 111 -5.14 -13.20 14.66
N ALA A 112 -6.16 -13.59 15.42
CA ALA A 112 -7.53 -13.17 15.15
C ALA A 112 -7.69 -11.63 15.14
N ALA A 113 -6.76 -10.89 15.75
CA ALA A 113 -6.68 -9.43 15.64
C ALA A 113 -6.17 -8.98 14.26
N GLU A 114 -5.14 -9.62 13.72
CA GLU A 114 -4.59 -9.33 12.39
C GLU A 114 -5.59 -9.61 11.28
N HIS A 115 -6.29 -10.74 11.36
CA HIS A 115 -7.33 -11.09 10.39
C HIS A 115 -8.49 -10.08 10.41
N ARG A 116 -8.89 -9.63 11.60
CA ARG A 116 -9.90 -8.57 11.74
C ARG A 116 -9.42 -7.25 11.14
N ARG A 117 -8.15 -6.88 11.36
CA ARG A 117 -7.55 -5.68 10.76
C ARG A 117 -7.53 -5.72 9.25
N ARG A 118 -7.17 -6.86 8.64
CA ARG A 118 -7.20 -6.99 7.17
C ARG A 118 -8.59 -6.79 6.62
N LYS A 119 -9.58 -7.45 7.21
CA LYS A 119 -10.99 -7.27 6.84
C LYS A 119 -11.46 -5.83 6.99
N GLN A 120 -11.05 -5.14 8.06
CA GLN A 120 -11.35 -3.72 8.25
C GLN A 120 -10.67 -2.86 7.17
N THR A 121 -9.42 -3.16 6.82
CA THR A 121 -8.68 -2.43 5.78
C THR A 121 -9.33 -2.62 4.41
N GLU A 122 -9.73 -3.85 4.07
CA GLU A 122 -10.47 -4.18 2.85
C GLU A 122 -11.78 -3.40 2.78
N LEU A 123 -12.56 -3.38 3.87
CA LEU A 123 -13.79 -2.61 3.97
C LEU A 123 -13.57 -1.10 3.76
N LEU A 124 -12.52 -0.54 4.36
CA LEU A 124 -12.19 0.88 4.18
C LEU A 124 -11.77 1.20 2.74
N CYS A 125 -11.09 0.26 2.07
CA CYS A 125 -10.74 0.39 0.66
C CYS A 125 -11.98 0.32 -0.25
N GLU A 126 -12.93 -0.58 0.06
CA GLU A 126 -14.21 -0.69 -0.63
C GLU A 126 -15.02 0.60 -0.50
N VAL A 127 -15.20 1.10 0.71
CA VAL A 127 -15.92 2.36 0.97
C VAL A 127 -15.29 3.53 0.23
N ARG A 128 -13.96 3.58 0.19
CA ARG A 128 -13.24 4.60 -0.60
C ARG A 128 -13.56 4.48 -2.10
N ALA A 129 -13.57 3.27 -2.64
CA ALA A 129 -13.88 3.04 -4.05
C ALA A 129 -15.31 3.48 -4.38
N ASP A 130 -16.29 3.13 -3.55
CA ASP A 130 -17.69 3.54 -3.72
C ASP A 130 -17.85 5.07 -3.70
N LEU A 131 -17.20 5.75 -2.76
CA LEU A 131 -17.26 7.21 -2.67
C LEU A 131 -16.64 7.89 -3.90
N LEU A 132 -15.56 7.34 -4.45
CA LEU A 132 -14.96 7.82 -5.69
C LEU A 132 -15.89 7.60 -6.88
N GLU A 133 -16.57 6.45 -6.93
CA GLU A 133 -17.57 6.16 -7.96
C GLU A 133 -18.74 7.15 -7.89
N VAL A 134 -19.28 7.40 -6.70
CA VAL A 134 -20.35 8.38 -6.43
C VAL A 134 -19.96 9.78 -6.90
N ILE A 135 -18.73 10.25 -6.60
CA ILE A 135 -18.24 11.53 -7.11
C ILE A 135 -18.13 11.52 -8.64
N SER A 136 -17.61 10.44 -9.22
CA SER A 136 -17.44 10.33 -10.67
C SER A 136 -18.77 10.37 -11.41
N ALA A 137 -19.80 9.70 -10.88
CA ALA A 137 -21.16 9.68 -11.40
C ALA A 137 -21.83 11.05 -11.20
N GLY A 138 -21.71 11.65 -10.02
CA GLY A 138 -22.26 12.97 -9.72
C GLY A 138 -21.66 14.08 -10.60
N ARG A 139 -20.38 14.01 -10.97
CA ARG A 139 -19.76 14.98 -11.89
C ARG A 139 -20.43 15.04 -13.26
N ARG A 140 -21.13 13.98 -13.69
CA ARG A 140 -21.89 13.96 -14.94
C ARG A 140 -23.23 14.73 -14.85
N LEU A 141 -23.72 14.98 -13.64
CA LEU A 141 -25.01 15.62 -13.35
C LEU A 141 -24.89 17.10 -12.95
N ARG A 142 -23.72 17.72 -13.15
CA ARG A 142 -23.35 19.08 -12.69
C ARG A 142 -24.26 20.25 -13.08
N TYR A 143 -25.22 20.04 -13.98
CA TYR A 143 -26.14 21.11 -14.40
C TYR A 143 -27.25 21.39 -13.37
N ASP A 144 -27.44 20.50 -12.39
CA ASP A 144 -28.35 20.69 -11.26
C ASP A 144 -27.60 20.46 -9.95
N ASN A 145 -27.26 21.55 -9.25
CA ASN A 145 -26.55 21.50 -7.98
C ASN A 145 -27.35 20.81 -6.87
N THR A 146 -28.69 20.83 -6.93
CA THR A 146 -29.54 20.16 -5.94
C THR A 146 -29.58 18.65 -6.19
N ALA A 147 -29.81 18.23 -7.43
CA ALA A 147 -29.74 16.81 -7.80
C ALA A 147 -28.34 16.22 -7.57
N PHE A 148 -27.28 17.01 -7.79
CA PHE A 148 -25.92 16.59 -7.47
C PHE A 148 -25.73 16.36 -5.97
N ALA A 149 -26.13 17.32 -5.12
CA ALA A 149 -26.00 17.18 -3.67
C ALA A 149 -26.79 15.98 -3.12
N ASP A 150 -28.00 15.76 -3.61
CA ASP A 150 -28.86 14.63 -3.21
C ASP A 150 -28.26 13.28 -3.65
N SER A 151 -27.71 13.21 -4.86
CA SER A 151 -27.01 12.02 -5.36
C SER A 151 -25.78 11.69 -4.52
N ILE A 152 -24.98 12.71 -4.16
CA ILE A 152 -23.84 12.53 -3.25
C ILE A 152 -24.31 12.11 -1.85
N ALA A 153 -25.40 12.68 -1.33
CA ALA A 153 -25.94 12.31 -0.02
C ALA A 153 -26.37 10.83 0.00
N GLN A 154 -27.10 10.38 -1.02
CA GLN A 154 -27.53 8.99 -1.15
C GLN A 154 -26.33 8.04 -1.25
N GLY A 155 -25.35 8.38 -2.10
CA GLY A 155 -24.14 7.58 -2.25
C GLY A 155 -23.28 7.54 -0.98
N LEU A 156 -23.16 8.67 -0.27
CA LEU A 156 -22.47 8.75 1.02
C LEU A 156 -23.14 7.84 2.06
N CYS A 157 -24.47 7.89 2.20
CA CYS A 157 -25.21 7.01 3.10
C CYS A 157 -24.96 5.54 2.78
N ALA A 158 -25.13 5.15 1.51
CA ALA A 158 -24.93 3.76 1.07
C ALA A 158 -23.50 3.25 1.33
N ALA A 159 -22.49 4.08 1.09
CA ALA A 159 -21.10 3.74 1.39
C ALA A 159 -20.87 3.62 2.91
N THR A 160 -21.41 4.53 3.72
CA THR A 160 -21.23 4.51 5.18
C THR A 160 -22.03 3.41 5.88
N ASP A 161 -23.13 2.93 5.31
CA ASP A 161 -23.90 1.80 5.86
C ASP A 161 -23.05 0.53 5.93
N LYS A 162 -22.10 0.36 5.00
CA LYS A 162 -21.13 -0.75 5.05
C LYS A 162 -20.25 -0.70 6.30
N LEU A 163 -19.92 0.50 6.80
CA LEU A 163 -19.16 0.68 8.04
C LEU A 163 -19.97 0.27 9.27
N VAL A 164 -21.31 0.29 9.21
CA VAL A 164 -22.18 -0.03 10.35
C VAL A 164 -22.21 -1.54 10.63
N ILE A 165 -22.20 -2.39 9.60
CA ILE A 165 -22.45 -3.84 9.70
C ILE A 165 -21.42 -4.58 10.59
N GLY A 166 -20.24 -4.00 10.82
CA GLY A 166 -19.20 -4.57 11.69
C GLY A 166 -18.68 -3.62 12.76
N ALA A 167 -19.34 -2.48 12.98
CA ALA A 167 -18.88 -1.47 13.92
C ALA A 167 -19.11 -1.89 15.38
N ASP A 168 -18.10 -1.71 16.22
CA ASP A 168 -18.31 -1.71 17.67
C ASP A 168 -19.03 -0.42 18.08
N MET A 169 -20.31 -0.56 18.44
CA MET A 169 -21.16 0.57 18.81
C MET A 169 -20.70 1.29 20.08
N GLU A 170 -19.95 0.64 20.97
CA GLU A 170 -19.37 1.30 22.13
C GLU A 170 -18.22 2.23 21.72
N THR A 171 -17.29 1.70 20.92
CA THR A 171 -16.21 2.49 20.31
C THR A 171 -16.77 3.64 19.44
N TYR A 172 -17.81 3.40 18.64
CA TYR A 172 -18.50 4.45 17.88
C TYR A 172 -19.07 5.55 18.77
N ARG A 173 -19.75 5.20 19.87
CA ARG A 173 -20.31 6.20 20.80
C ARG A 173 -19.23 7.04 21.47
N ALA A 174 -18.12 6.43 21.86
CA ALA A 174 -16.98 7.14 22.42
C ALA A 174 -16.39 8.12 21.38
N TRP A 175 -16.18 7.67 20.14
CA TRP A 175 -15.77 8.56 19.05
C TRP A 175 -16.79 9.66 18.78
N GLN A 176 -18.08 9.39 18.86
CA GLN A 176 -19.15 10.35 18.59
C GLN A 176 -19.11 11.55 19.56
N ARG A 177 -18.62 11.36 20.79
CA ARG A 177 -18.38 12.45 21.77
C ARG A 177 -17.27 13.40 21.34
N GLY A 178 -16.30 12.90 20.57
CA GLY A 178 -15.25 13.72 19.95
C GLY A 178 -14.11 14.15 20.88
N MET A 179 -14.03 13.62 22.10
CA MET A 179 -12.97 13.95 23.05
C MET A 179 -11.86 12.89 23.02
N VAL A 180 -10.75 13.23 22.37
CA VAL A 180 -9.53 12.44 22.34
C VAL A 180 -8.62 12.91 23.47
N LEU A 181 -8.24 12.00 24.35
CA LEU A 181 -7.41 12.30 25.53
C LEU A 181 -5.93 12.11 25.24
N LYS A 182 -5.59 11.08 24.47
CA LYS A 182 -4.21 10.71 24.16
C LYS A 182 -4.13 10.01 22.81
N ILE A 183 -3.04 10.23 22.09
CA ILE A 183 -2.66 9.45 20.91
C ILE A 183 -1.26 8.90 21.18
N ILE A 184 -1.06 7.60 20.92
CA ILE A 184 0.24 6.93 21.03
C ILE A 184 0.49 6.10 19.78
N GLU A 185 1.77 5.96 19.44
CA GLU A 185 2.23 5.01 18.44
C GLU A 185 2.73 3.76 19.16
N GLU A 186 2.16 2.61 18.82
CA GLU A 186 2.57 1.30 19.29
C GLU A 186 3.36 0.61 18.16
N PRO A 187 4.62 0.23 18.39
CA PRO A 187 5.38 -0.53 17.41
C PRO A 187 4.70 -1.87 17.17
N THR A 188 4.59 -2.25 15.90
CA THR A 188 4.06 -3.57 15.53
C THR A 188 5.16 -4.61 15.72
N ALA A 189 4.85 -5.71 16.41
CA ALA A 189 5.83 -6.78 16.69
C ALA A 189 6.48 -7.36 15.42
N ASP A 190 5.77 -7.28 14.29
CA ASP A 190 6.17 -7.82 12.99
C ASP A 190 7.01 -6.84 12.15
N GLY A 191 7.51 -5.74 12.73
CA GLY A 191 8.32 -4.75 12.00
C GLY A 191 7.55 -3.92 10.96
N GLY A 192 6.23 -4.10 10.90
CA GLY A 192 5.34 -3.29 10.08
C GLY A 192 5.14 -1.87 10.64
N PRO A 193 4.48 -1.00 9.86
CA PRO A 193 4.10 0.35 10.28
C PRO A 193 3.54 0.41 11.72
N PRO A 194 3.89 1.44 12.51
CA PRO A 194 3.40 1.57 13.87
C PRO A 194 1.87 1.77 13.89
N ARG A 195 1.24 1.14 14.87
CA ARG A 195 -0.20 1.27 15.13
C ARG A 195 -0.45 2.54 15.91
N VAL A 196 -1.38 3.36 15.43
CA VAL A 196 -1.79 4.56 16.18
C VAL A 196 -2.99 4.18 17.04
N MET A 197 -2.81 4.24 18.34
CA MET A 197 -3.87 4.05 19.32
C MET A 197 -4.32 5.40 19.86
N ALA A 198 -5.62 5.59 19.99
CA ALA A 198 -6.20 6.75 20.63
C ALA A 198 -6.98 6.35 21.87
N THR A 199 -6.71 7.06 22.96
CA THR A 199 -7.53 7.00 24.17
C THR A 199 -8.63 8.04 24.03
N VAL A 200 -9.88 7.57 23.98
CA VAL A 200 -11.09 8.39 23.83
C VAL A 200 -11.94 8.33 25.10
N ASP A 201 -12.62 9.43 25.39
CA ASP A 201 -13.56 9.44 26.52
C ASP A 201 -14.81 8.61 26.22
N ALA A 202 -15.04 7.59 27.06
CA ALA A 202 -16.26 6.79 27.02
C ALA A 202 -17.44 7.49 27.71
N GLY A 203 -17.16 8.51 28.53
CA GLY A 203 -18.10 9.37 29.22
C GLY A 203 -18.35 9.05 30.70
N PRO A 204 -19.38 9.66 31.31
CA PRO A 204 -19.58 9.64 32.76
C PRO A 204 -19.69 8.22 33.31
N GLY A 205 -18.87 7.93 34.33
CA GLY A 205 -18.88 6.64 35.02
C GLY A 205 -18.24 5.50 34.23
N ARG A 206 -17.51 5.79 33.14
CA ARG A 206 -16.78 4.80 32.34
C ARG A 206 -15.31 5.17 32.24
N GLU A 207 -14.47 4.15 32.18
CA GLU A 207 -13.05 4.34 31.92
C GLU A 207 -12.83 4.74 30.45
N PRO A 208 -11.80 5.56 30.14
CA PRO A 208 -11.43 5.86 28.77
C PRO A 208 -11.13 4.60 27.95
N LEU A 209 -11.55 4.59 26.70
CA LEU A 209 -11.33 3.46 25.79
C LEU A 209 -10.09 3.72 24.94
N THR A 210 -9.20 2.73 24.84
CA THR A 210 -8.06 2.78 23.92
C THR A 210 -8.39 1.98 22.67
N VAL A 211 -8.48 2.67 21.54
CA VAL A 211 -8.99 2.13 20.26
C VAL A 211 -8.06 2.54 19.13
N GLU A 212 -8.06 1.76 18.04
CA GLU A 212 -7.24 2.12 16.87
C GLU A 212 -7.73 3.44 16.26
N TRP A 213 -6.79 4.32 15.89
CA TRP A 213 -7.11 5.57 15.23
C TRP A 213 -7.74 5.35 13.85
N ASP A 214 -7.31 4.32 13.14
CA ASP A 214 -7.81 3.99 11.80
C ASP A 214 -9.09 3.16 11.81
N SER A 215 -9.88 3.20 12.89
CA SER A 215 -11.08 2.38 12.99
C SER A 215 -12.25 2.88 12.10
N PRO A 216 -13.13 1.98 11.62
CA PRO A 216 -14.34 2.36 10.90
C PRO A 216 -15.29 3.21 11.76
N GLU A 217 -15.35 2.96 13.06
CA GLU A 217 -16.18 3.69 14.02
C GLU A 217 -15.81 5.17 14.11
N ARG A 218 -14.51 5.50 14.08
CA ARG A 218 -14.05 6.90 14.07
C ARG A 218 -14.57 7.64 12.86
N ARG A 219 -14.52 7.00 11.68
CA ARG A 219 -14.96 7.58 10.41
C ARG A 219 -16.46 7.74 10.35
N LEU A 220 -17.21 6.74 10.82
CA LEU A 220 -18.65 6.83 10.98
C LEU A 220 -19.03 7.97 11.94
N ALA A 221 -18.34 8.09 13.07
CA ALA A 221 -18.57 9.17 14.04
C ALA A 221 -18.24 10.55 13.47
N LEU A 222 -17.20 10.68 12.65
CA LEU A 222 -16.87 11.91 11.94
C LEU A 222 -18.00 12.33 11.01
N VAL A 223 -18.48 11.41 10.15
CA VAL A 223 -19.61 11.65 9.25
C VAL A 223 -20.84 12.10 10.04
N ALA A 224 -21.19 11.37 11.10
CA ALA A 224 -22.35 11.68 11.94
C ALA A 224 -22.25 13.05 12.63
N ARG A 225 -21.05 13.47 13.06
CA ARG A 225 -20.83 14.81 13.62
C ARG A 225 -20.99 15.90 12.56
N MET A 226 -20.40 15.71 11.39
CA MET A 226 -20.49 16.70 10.31
C MET A 226 -21.93 16.84 9.80
N ALA A 227 -22.64 15.73 9.63
CA ALA A 227 -24.05 15.73 9.25
C ALA A 227 -24.93 16.48 10.28
N ARG A 228 -24.74 16.21 11.58
CA ARG A 228 -25.46 16.94 12.65
C ARG A 228 -25.13 18.43 12.69
N ALA A 229 -23.95 18.82 12.26
CA ALA A 229 -23.55 20.22 12.15
C ALA A 229 -24.08 20.90 10.86
N GLY A 230 -24.88 20.19 10.04
CA GLY A 230 -25.42 20.73 8.79
C GLY A 230 -24.38 20.89 7.68
N VAL A 231 -23.24 20.19 7.76
CA VAL A 231 -22.21 20.24 6.73
C VAL A 231 -22.72 19.57 5.45
N SER A 232 -22.46 20.19 4.31
CA SER A 232 -22.87 19.67 2.99
C SER A 232 -22.34 18.23 2.76
N PRO A 233 -23.15 17.30 2.22
CA PRO A 233 -22.72 15.94 1.89
C PRO A 233 -21.47 15.87 1.00
N VAL A 234 -21.28 16.86 0.12
CA VAL A 234 -20.09 16.98 -0.74
C VAL A 234 -18.83 17.17 0.11
N ILE A 235 -18.88 18.09 1.08
CA ILE A 235 -17.78 18.38 2.00
C ILE A 235 -17.50 17.18 2.92
N ILE A 236 -18.55 16.49 3.37
CA ILE A 236 -18.40 15.27 4.17
C ILE A 236 -17.68 14.18 3.36
N CYS A 237 -18.09 13.97 2.11
CA CYS A 237 -17.48 13.00 1.22
C CYS A 237 -16.00 13.31 0.95
N ASP A 238 -15.66 14.55 0.60
CA ASP A 238 -14.27 14.98 0.39
C ASP A 238 -13.42 14.77 1.65
N ARG A 239 -13.96 15.12 2.83
CA ARG A 239 -13.26 14.95 4.10
C ARG A 239 -13.04 13.47 4.42
N LEU A 240 -14.04 12.62 4.17
CA LEU A 240 -13.94 11.18 4.40
C LEU A 240 -12.94 10.53 3.43
N LEU A 241 -12.94 10.93 2.15
CA LEU A 241 -11.94 10.48 1.17
C LEU A 241 -10.52 10.89 1.55
N ALA A 242 -10.33 12.11 2.07
CA ALA A 242 -9.05 12.55 2.59
C ALA A 242 -8.59 11.70 3.79
N ASP A 243 -9.50 11.35 4.70
CA ASP A 243 -9.21 10.52 5.87
C ASP A 243 -8.99 9.03 5.51
N LEU A 244 -9.59 8.56 4.41
CA LEU A 244 -9.41 7.21 3.84
C LEU A 244 -8.17 7.11 2.93
N SER A 245 -7.59 8.22 2.49
CA SER A 245 -6.44 8.24 1.59
C SER A 245 -5.15 7.76 2.26
N VAL A 246 -4.30 7.07 1.50
CA VAL A 246 -2.93 6.65 1.88
C VAL A 246 -2.04 7.85 2.24
N SER A 247 -2.38 9.03 1.70
CA SER A 247 -1.68 10.29 1.96
C SER A 247 -2.17 11.01 3.22
N SER A 248 -3.16 10.46 3.95
CA SER A 248 -3.58 11.03 5.23
C SER A 248 -2.34 11.07 6.13
N PRO A 249 -1.96 12.24 6.68
CA PRO A 249 -0.84 12.34 7.62
C PRO A 249 -1.05 11.54 8.91
N LEU A 250 -2.17 10.81 9.02
CA LEU A 250 -2.57 9.98 10.15
C LEU A 250 -2.74 8.50 9.79
N ARG A 251 -2.57 8.09 8.51
CA ARG A 251 -2.38 6.69 8.14
C ARG A 251 -0.91 6.34 8.37
N TYR A 252 -0.55 6.08 9.62
CA TYR A 252 0.76 5.53 9.97
C TYR A 252 0.79 4.01 9.87
N SER A 253 -0.37 3.35 9.89
CA SER A 253 -0.53 1.89 9.92
C SER A 253 -0.27 1.16 8.58
N VAL A 254 -0.01 1.89 7.48
CA VAL A 254 0.22 1.32 6.14
C VAL A 254 1.52 1.85 5.49
N ARG A 255 2.25 2.76 6.15
CA ARG A 255 3.49 3.33 5.61
C ARG A 255 4.71 2.46 5.83
#